data_AF-A0AA42E487-F1
#
_entry.id   AF-A0AA42E487-F1
#
_cell.length_a   1.000
_cell.length_b   1.000
_cell.length_c   1.000
_cell.angle_alpha   90.00
_cell.angle_beta   90.00
_cell.angle_gamma   90.00
#
_symmetry.space_group_name_H-M   'P 1'
#
loop_
_entity.id
_entity.type
_entity.pdbx_description
1 polymer ?
#
loop_
_entity_poly.entity_id
_entity_poly.type
_entity_poly.pdbx_seq_one_letter_code
_entity_poly.pdbx_strand_id
1 'polypeptide(L)'
;MTPDLSLVDLSWLAMAAYAVHILEEYTFDWRNWARGVIGLPVEWPDFYVTNSVVVALGIAQGMLAPTLPWAPLTYAALMLINACFFHILPFVATRGRFSPGLVTAVVLFLPLGIAIFAAAAAAGRLDFVTATGAVVGGALLMASPVVMLKLKDKPYFVQRRG
;
A
#
# COMPACT_ATOMS: atom_id res chain seq x y z
N MET A 1 17.28 20.12 -19.67
CA MET A 1 17.11 18.70 -19.33
C MET A 1 16.68 18.68 -17.87
N THR A 2 15.40 18.46 -17.59
CA THR A 2 14.98 18.19 -16.21
C THR A 2 15.68 16.90 -15.77
N PRO A 3 16.30 16.84 -14.58
CA PRO A 3 16.84 15.58 -14.10
C PRO A 3 15.66 14.60 -13.96
N ASP A 4 15.71 13.49 -14.69
CA ASP A 4 14.76 12.41 -14.49
C ASP A 4 14.96 11.88 -13.07
N LEU A 5 13.87 11.72 -12.31
CA LEU A 5 13.92 11.21 -10.95
C LEU A 5 14.46 9.78 -10.95
N SER A 6 15.44 9.50 -10.09
CA SER A 6 16.00 8.16 -9.98
C SER A 6 15.03 7.20 -9.29
N LEU A 7 15.29 5.89 -9.40
CA LEU A 7 14.54 4.88 -8.64
C LEU A 7 14.59 5.15 -7.14
N VAL A 8 15.72 5.65 -6.63
CA VAL A 8 15.90 5.99 -5.21
C VAL A 8 15.02 7.19 -4.83
N ASP A 9 14.98 8.23 -5.65
CA ASP A 9 14.14 9.42 -5.40
C ASP A 9 12.66 9.03 -5.38
N LEU A 10 12.23 8.24 -6.38
CA LEU A 10 10.87 7.73 -6.46
C LEU A 10 10.51 6.82 -5.28
N SER A 11 11.45 6.03 -4.77
CA SER A 11 11.26 5.18 -3.60
C SER A 11 10.96 6.01 -2.35
N TRP A 12 11.70 7.10 -2.12
CA TRP A 12 11.43 8.00 -1.01
C TRP A 12 10.13 8.78 -1.15
N LEU A 13 9.82 9.23 -2.37
CA LEU A 13 8.54 9.85 -2.67
C LEU A 13 7.37 8.89 -2.43
N ALA A 14 7.52 7.60 -2.72
CA ALA A 14 6.52 6.58 -2.41
C ALA A 14 6.29 6.44 -0.89
N MET A 15 7.35 6.43 -0.08
CA MET A 15 7.21 6.42 1.39
C MET A 15 6.47 7.68 1.89
N ALA A 16 6.87 8.86 1.40
CA ALA A 16 6.23 10.12 1.77
C ALA A 16 4.75 10.16 1.34
N ALA A 17 4.45 9.68 0.13
CA ALA A 17 3.09 9.56 -0.38
C ALA A 17 2.24 8.64 0.51
N TYR A 18 2.80 7.52 0.97
CA TYR A 18 2.09 6.62 1.87
C TYR A 18 1.78 7.29 3.21
N ALA A 19 2.72 8.08 3.76
CA ALA A 19 2.46 8.84 4.99
C ALA A 19 1.31 9.86 4.81
N VAL A 20 1.24 10.56 3.67
CA VAL A 20 0.14 11.48 3.35
C VAL A 20 -1.18 10.72 3.14
N HIS A 21 -1.14 9.54 2.55
CA HIS A 21 -2.30 8.67 2.38
C HIS A 21 -2.89 8.23 3.73
N ILE A 22 -2.03 7.81 4.67
CA ILE A 22 -2.45 7.45 6.04
C ILE A 22 -3.12 8.64 6.74
N LEU A 23 -2.61 9.85 6.54
CA LEU A 23 -3.21 11.07 7.07
C LEU A 23 -4.61 11.29 6.49
N GLU A 24 -4.80 11.17 5.18
CA GLU A 24 -6.11 11.27 4.54
C GLU A 24 -7.10 10.23 5.11
N GLU A 25 -6.68 8.96 5.17
CA GLU A 25 -7.48 7.87 5.70
C GLU A 25 -7.91 8.12 7.16
N TYR A 26 -6.98 8.57 7.99
CA TYR A 26 -7.28 8.91 9.39
C TYR A 26 -8.26 10.09 9.48
N THR A 27 -7.99 11.19 8.77
CA THR A 27 -8.79 12.42 8.83
C THR A 27 -10.23 12.20 8.35
N PHE A 28 -10.43 11.36 7.33
CA PHE A 28 -11.76 11.09 6.77
C PHE A 28 -12.40 9.78 7.25
N ASP A 29 -11.94 9.24 8.39
CA ASP A 29 -12.56 8.11 9.09
C ASP A 29 -12.64 6.82 8.27
N TRP A 30 -11.48 6.41 7.74
CA TRP A 30 -11.33 5.14 7.03
C TRP A 30 -11.83 3.95 7.85
N ARG A 31 -11.65 3.95 9.18
CA ARG A 31 -12.09 2.85 10.05
C ARG A 31 -13.59 2.58 9.89
N ASN A 32 -14.44 3.60 10.05
CA ASN A 32 -15.88 3.40 9.93
C ASN A 32 -16.31 3.15 8.49
N TRP A 33 -15.63 3.78 7.51
CA TRP A 33 -15.84 3.44 6.12
C TRP A 33 -15.56 1.96 5.84
N ALA A 34 -14.42 1.43 6.31
CA ALA A 34 -14.00 0.06 6.09
C ALA A 34 -14.99 -0.95 6.71
N ARG A 35 -15.47 -0.67 7.92
CA ARG A 35 -16.52 -1.48 8.57
C ARG A 35 -17.84 -1.43 7.81
N GLY A 36 -18.25 -0.25 7.36
CA GLY A 36 -19.56 -0.03 6.75
C GLY A 36 -19.65 -0.35 5.25
N VAL A 37 -18.52 -0.40 4.54
CA VAL A 37 -18.47 -0.58 3.08
C VAL A 37 -17.87 -1.92 2.69
N ILE A 38 -16.71 -2.28 3.25
CA ILE A 38 -15.99 -3.52 2.91
C ILE A 38 -16.06 -4.59 4.01
N GLY A 39 -16.79 -4.32 5.08
CA GLY A 39 -17.11 -5.31 6.13
C GLY A 39 -15.93 -5.79 6.96
N LEU A 40 -14.82 -5.04 6.98
CA LEU A 40 -13.64 -5.43 7.77
C LEU A 40 -13.87 -5.11 9.26
N PRO A 41 -13.58 -6.04 10.20
CA PRO A 41 -13.72 -5.83 11.64
C PRO A 41 -12.51 -5.05 12.19
N VAL A 42 -12.23 -3.89 11.59
CA VAL A 42 -11.05 -3.09 11.87
C VAL A 42 -11.33 -2.06 12.96
N GLU A 43 -10.39 -1.95 13.90
CA GLU A 43 -10.36 -0.92 14.92
C GLU A 43 -9.17 0.02 14.72
N TRP A 44 -9.18 1.18 15.38
CA TRP A 44 -8.09 2.15 15.27
C TRP A 44 -6.70 1.57 15.63
N PRO A 45 -6.55 0.72 16.67
CA PRO A 45 -5.26 0.08 16.93
C PRO A 45 -4.75 -0.79 15.79
N ASP A 46 -5.63 -1.52 15.10
CA ASP A 46 -5.25 -2.34 13.93
C ASP A 46 -4.72 -1.43 12.81
N PHE A 47 -5.40 -0.30 12.57
CA PHE A 47 -5.00 0.71 11.59
C PHE A 47 -3.62 1.31 11.93
N TYR A 48 -3.40 1.73 13.18
CA TYR A 48 -2.13 2.33 13.58
C TYR A 48 -0.94 1.36 13.47
N VAL A 49 -1.12 0.12 13.93
CA VAL A 49 -0.05 -0.89 13.89
C VAL A 49 0.27 -1.27 12.45
N THR A 50 -0.75 -1.55 11.64
CA THR A 50 -0.55 -1.89 10.22
C THR A 50 0.17 -0.76 9.47
N ASN A 51 -0.27 0.48 9.66
CA ASN A 51 0.34 1.61 8.97
C ASN A 51 1.75 1.95 9.48
N SER A 52 2.04 1.72 10.76
CA SER A 52 3.41 1.83 11.28
C SER A 52 4.36 0.83 10.61
N VAL A 53 3.89 -0.40 10.36
CA VAL A 53 4.64 -1.41 9.60
C VAL A 53 4.84 -0.97 8.15
N VAL A 54 3.80 -0.44 7.49
CA VAL A 54 3.93 0.05 6.12
C VAL A 54 4.90 1.22 5.99
N VAL A 55 4.94 2.13 6.97
CA VAL A 55 5.93 3.20 7.04
C VAL A 55 7.34 2.64 7.21
N ALA A 56 7.54 1.68 8.11
CA ALA A 56 8.84 1.02 8.30
C ALA A 56 9.31 0.31 7.02
N LEU A 57 8.40 -0.39 6.32
CA LEU A 57 8.68 -0.99 5.02
C LEU A 57 8.99 0.07 3.95
N GLY A 58 8.31 1.22 3.99
CA GLY A 58 8.57 2.37 3.11
C GLY A 58 9.97 2.95 3.31
N ILE A 59 10.48 2.99 4.54
CA ILE A 59 11.87 3.39 4.82
C ILE A 59 12.83 2.30 4.32
N ALA A 60 12.55 1.03 4.64
CA ALA A 60 13.42 -0.09 4.26
C ALA A 60 13.58 -0.21 2.74
N GLN A 61 12.50 -0.09 1.97
CA GLN A 61 12.59 -0.13 0.51
C GLN A 61 13.38 1.05 -0.07
N GLY A 62 13.27 2.24 0.52
CA GLY A 62 14.06 3.42 0.11
C GLY A 62 15.56 3.24 0.36
N MET A 63 15.91 2.66 1.51
CA MET A 63 17.29 2.28 1.84
C MET A 63 17.87 1.23 0.88
N LEU A 64 17.03 0.26 0.48
CA LEU A 64 17.45 -0.89 -0.32
C LEU A 64 17.36 -0.64 -1.83
N ALA A 65 16.70 0.43 -2.28
CA ALA A 65 16.51 0.73 -3.70
C ALA A 65 17.78 0.71 -4.57
N PRO A 66 18.98 1.15 -4.10
CA PRO A 66 20.19 1.09 -4.90
C PRO A 66 20.62 -0.35 -5.25
N THR A 67 20.44 -1.29 -4.33
CA THR A 67 21.02 -2.65 -4.38
C THR A 67 19.99 -3.76 -4.57
N LEU A 68 18.73 -3.52 -4.22
CA LEU A 68 17.64 -4.49 -4.33
C LEU A 68 16.42 -3.83 -5.00
N PRO A 69 16.37 -3.79 -6.35
CA PRO A 69 15.27 -3.16 -7.10
C PRO A 69 13.90 -3.76 -6.80
N TRP A 70 13.87 -5.01 -6.33
CA TRP A 70 12.65 -5.70 -5.95
C TRP A 70 11.92 -5.05 -4.77
N ALA A 71 12.65 -4.39 -3.86
CA ALA A 71 12.06 -3.73 -2.70
C ALA A 71 11.14 -2.56 -3.10
N PRO A 72 11.60 -1.53 -3.85
CA PRO A 72 10.72 -0.45 -4.28
C PRO A 72 9.62 -0.91 -5.25
N LEU A 73 9.88 -1.91 -6.09
CA LEU A 73 8.85 -2.48 -6.97
C LEU A 73 7.72 -3.17 -6.19
N THR A 74 8.06 -3.89 -5.11
CA THR A 74 7.08 -4.53 -4.24
C THR A 74 6.22 -3.49 -3.51
N TYR A 75 6.85 -2.39 -3.04
CA TYR A 75 6.14 -1.29 -2.40
C TYR A 75 5.26 -0.51 -3.38
N ALA A 76 5.75 -0.28 -4.59
CA ALA A 76 4.95 0.30 -5.68
C ALA A 76 3.76 -0.59 -6.04
N ALA A 77 3.94 -1.92 -6.11
CA ALA A 77 2.85 -2.85 -6.33
C ALA A 77 1.80 -2.80 -5.20
N LEU A 78 2.24 -2.72 -3.94
CA LEU A 78 1.36 -2.51 -2.79
C LEU A 78 0.51 -1.23 -2.97
N MET A 79 1.13 -0.11 -3.34
CA MET A 79 0.43 1.16 -3.59
C MET A 79 -0.59 1.06 -4.74
N LEU A 80 -0.22 0.42 -5.85
CA LEU A 80 -1.11 0.24 -7.00
C LEU A 80 -2.29 -0.67 -6.66
N ILE A 81 -2.04 -1.77 -5.93
CA ILE A 81 -3.10 -2.67 -5.46
C ILE A 81 -4.03 -1.93 -4.50
N ASN A 82 -3.47 -1.14 -3.58
CA ASN A 82 -4.25 -0.33 -2.66
C ASN A 82 -5.16 0.65 -3.42
N ALA A 83 -4.58 1.46 -4.30
CA ALA A 83 -5.30 2.44 -5.09
C ALA A 83 -6.43 1.80 -5.90
N CYS A 84 -6.14 0.71 -6.61
CA CYS A 84 -7.12 0.05 -7.47
C CYS A 84 -8.22 -0.66 -6.69
N PHE A 85 -7.88 -1.50 -5.70
CA PHE A 85 -8.82 -2.45 -5.10
C PHE A 85 -9.45 -1.98 -3.79
N PHE A 86 -8.83 -1.03 -3.08
CA PHE A 86 -9.31 -0.55 -1.78
C PHE A 86 -9.87 0.87 -1.82
N HIS A 87 -9.60 1.64 -2.89
CA HIS A 87 -10.16 2.99 -3.05
C HIS A 87 -10.98 3.14 -4.33
N ILE A 88 -10.37 2.99 -5.51
CA ILE A 88 -11.04 3.26 -6.80
C ILE A 88 -12.19 2.28 -7.04
N LEU A 89 -11.91 0.98 -6.94
CA LEU A 89 -12.95 -0.04 -7.15
C LEU A 89 -14.11 0.11 -6.15
N PRO A 90 -13.89 0.23 -4.82
CA PRO A 90 -14.98 0.48 -3.89
C PRO A 90 -15.76 1.77 -4.18
N PHE A 91 -15.08 2.87 -4.55
CA PHE A 91 -15.75 4.12 -4.93
C PHE A 91 -16.68 3.90 -6.13
N VAL A 92 -16.21 3.25 -7.19
CA VAL A 92 -17.01 2.94 -8.38
C VAL A 92 -18.16 1.98 -8.04
N ALA A 93 -17.88 0.89 -7.32
CA ALA A 93 -18.85 -0.13 -6.95
C ALA A 93 -19.97 0.40 -6.04
N THR A 94 -19.65 1.38 -5.18
CA THR A 94 -20.60 2.07 -4.31
C THR A 94 -21.22 3.32 -4.95
N ARG A 95 -21.09 3.47 -6.28
CA ARG A 95 -21.68 4.55 -7.08
C ARG A 95 -21.27 5.96 -6.60
N GLY A 96 -19.99 6.11 -6.28
CA GLY A 96 -19.40 7.40 -5.95
C GLY A 96 -19.38 7.74 -4.46
N ARG A 97 -19.65 6.77 -3.56
CA ARG A 97 -19.42 7.00 -2.12
C ARG A 97 -17.92 7.18 -1.89
N PHE A 98 -17.54 8.35 -1.37
CA PHE A 98 -16.15 8.68 -1.09
C PHE A 98 -15.48 7.60 -0.24
N SER A 99 -14.31 7.15 -0.70
CA SER A 99 -13.42 6.25 0.03
C SER A 99 -12.29 7.10 0.64
N PRO A 100 -12.16 7.19 1.97
CA PRO A 100 -11.02 7.85 2.61
C PRO A 100 -9.71 7.28 2.06
N GLY A 101 -8.81 8.13 1.56
CA GLY A 101 -7.60 7.71 0.86
C GLY A 101 -7.70 7.76 -0.67
N LEU A 102 -8.90 7.99 -1.25
CA LEU A 102 -9.10 8.02 -2.70
C LEU A 102 -8.32 9.14 -3.39
N VAL A 103 -8.21 10.33 -2.78
CA VAL A 103 -7.54 11.46 -3.42
C VAL A 103 -6.06 11.15 -3.58
N THR A 104 -5.40 10.76 -2.49
CA THR A 104 -3.98 10.37 -2.50
C THR A 104 -3.74 9.09 -3.29
N ALA A 105 -4.69 8.14 -3.32
CA ALA A 105 -4.59 6.96 -4.19
C ALA A 105 -4.48 7.35 -5.67
N VAL A 106 -5.32 8.28 -6.14
CA VAL A 106 -5.33 8.72 -7.53
C VAL A 106 -4.17 9.66 -7.85
N VAL A 107 -3.92 10.64 -6.98
CA VAL A 107 -2.98 11.73 -7.23
C VAL A 107 -1.54 11.35 -6.89
N LEU A 108 -1.32 10.42 -5.96
CA LEU A 108 0.02 10.02 -5.52
C LEU A 108 0.32 8.56 -5.85
N PHE A 109 -0.52 7.61 -5.41
CA PHE A 109 -0.17 6.17 -5.52
C PHE A 109 -0.10 5.69 -6.96
N LEU A 110 -1.10 6.01 -7.79
CA LEU A 110 -1.09 5.63 -9.20
C LEU A 110 0.15 6.18 -9.95
N PRO A 111 0.40 7.51 -9.99
CA PRO A 111 1.52 8.04 -10.75
C PRO A 111 2.87 7.58 -10.20
N LEU A 112 3.08 7.55 -8.88
CA LEU A 112 4.36 7.12 -8.29
C LEU A 112 4.59 5.62 -8.48
N GLY A 113 3.55 4.79 -8.29
CA GLY A 113 3.65 3.35 -8.52
C GLY A 113 4.04 3.05 -9.96
N ILE A 114 3.38 3.68 -10.93
CA ILE A 114 3.70 3.53 -12.36
C ILE A 114 5.12 4.06 -12.66
N ALA A 115 5.49 5.21 -12.12
CA ALA A 115 6.81 5.81 -12.33
C ALA A 115 7.95 4.92 -11.81
N ILE A 116 7.76 4.24 -10.67
CA ILE A 116 8.76 3.30 -10.12
C ILE A 116 8.98 2.11 -11.07
N PHE A 117 7.91 1.51 -11.59
CA PHE A 117 8.01 0.45 -12.59
C PHE A 117 8.66 0.94 -13.90
N ALA A 118 8.29 2.14 -14.35
CA ALA A 118 8.87 2.75 -15.55
C ALA A 118 10.37 3.04 -15.38
N ALA A 119 10.79 3.58 -14.23
CA ALA A 119 12.19 3.85 -13.92
C ALA A 119 13.01 2.55 -13.82
N ALA A 120 12.46 1.49 -13.22
CA ALA A 120 13.11 0.19 -13.19
C ALA A 120 13.26 -0.42 -14.59
N ALA A 121 12.24 -0.29 -15.44
CA ALA A 121 12.29 -0.74 -16.83
C ALA A 121 13.35 0.03 -17.64
N ALA A 122 13.37 1.36 -17.55
CA ALA A 122 14.36 2.20 -18.22
C ALA A 122 15.79 1.90 -17.76
N ALA A 123 15.98 1.50 -16.50
CA ALA A 123 17.26 1.08 -15.95
C ALA A 123 17.65 -0.39 -16.29
N GLY A 124 16.84 -1.13 -17.06
CA GLY A 124 17.08 -2.54 -17.36
C GLY A 124 16.95 -3.47 -16.15
N ARG A 125 16.23 -3.03 -15.10
CA ARG A 125 16.05 -3.75 -13.82
C ARG A 125 14.66 -4.38 -13.68
N LEU A 126 13.87 -4.40 -14.75
CA LEU A 126 12.52 -4.98 -14.76
C LEU A 126 12.41 -6.05 -15.86
N ASP A 127 12.50 -7.31 -15.45
CA ASP A 127 12.11 -8.45 -16.27
C ASP A 127 10.78 -9.05 -15.78
N PHE A 128 10.28 -10.07 -16.51
CA PHE A 128 9.01 -10.71 -16.18
C PHE A 128 9.00 -11.33 -14.77
N VAL A 129 10.11 -11.93 -14.35
CA VAL A 129 10.24 -12.58 -13.04
C VAL A 129 10.20 -11.54 -11.93
N THR A 130 10.95 -10.45 -12.08
CA THR A 130 11.02 -9.33 -11.14
C THR A 130 9.65 -8.64 -11.03
N ALA A 131 9.00 -8.37 -12.16
CA ALA A 131 7.67 -7.78 -12.20
C ALA A 131 6.63 -8.66 -11.50
N THR A 132 6.58 -9.94 -11.85
CA THR A 132 5.64 -10.90 -11.25
C THR A 132 5.90 -11.06 -9.76
N GLY A 133 7.17 -11.21 -9.36
CA GLY A 133 7.57 -11.31 -7.97
C GLY A 133 7.15 -10.07 -7.16
N ALA A 134 7.35 -8.87 -7.72
CA ALA A 134 6.97 -7.63 -7.06
C ALA A 134 5.45 -7.50 -6.88
N VAL A 135 4.67 -7.87 -7.90
CA VAL A 135 3.20 -7.90 -7.83
C VAL A 135 2.72 -8.91 -6.80
N VAL A 136 3.28 -10.12 -6.78
CA VAL A 136 2.95 -11.14 -5.78
C VAL A 136 3.34 -10.67 -4.38
N GLY A 137 4.53 -10.09 -4.21
CA GLY A 137 4.98 -9.52 -2.95
C GLY A 137 4.04 -8.42 -2.44
N GLY A 138 3.66 -7.48 -3.31
CA GLY A 138 2.72 -6.41 -2.97
C GLY A 138 1.34 -6.94 -2.61
N ALA A 139 0.85 -7.95 -3.34
CA ALA A 139 -0.43 -8.61 -3.05
C ALA A 139 -0.41 -9.36 -1.71
N LEU A 140 0.69 -10.05 -1.39
CA LEU A 140 0.86 -10.73 -0.11
C LEU A 140 0.94 -9.73 1.05
N LEU A 141 1.68 -8.63 0.88
CA LEU A 141 1.73 -7.56 1.87
C LEU A 141 0.34 -6.97 2.11
N MET A 142 -0.42 -6.67 1.05
CA MET A 142 -1.80 -6.17 1.16
C MET A 142 -2.75 -7.18 1.82
N ALA A 143 -2.64 -8.46 1.47
CA ALA A 143 -3.49 -9.50 2.02
C ALA A 143 -3.21 -9.78 3.50
N SER A 144 -1.96 -9.61 3.95
CA SER A 144 -1.54 -10.00 5.30
C SER A 144 -2.36 -9.36 6.44
N PRO A 145 -2.60 -8.02 6.50
CA PRO A 145 -3.44 -7.46 7.56
C PRO A 145 -4.89 -7.92 7.46
N VAL A 146 -5.44 -8.08 6.24
CA VAL A 146 -6.81 -8.56 6.04
C VAL A 146 -6.98 -9.98 6.57
N VAL A 147 -6.01 -10.85 6.31
CA VAL A 147 -6.00 -12.22 6.84
C VAL A 147 -5.88 -12.21 8.36
N MET A 148 -4.95 -11.42 8.93
CA MET A 148 -4.79 -11.31 10.38
C MET A 148 -6.06 -10.79 11.07
N LEU A 149 -6.74 -9.79 10.49
CA LEU A 149 -8.02 -9.28 10.98
C LEU A 149 -9.14 -10.34 10.98
N LYS A 150 -9.16 -11.25 10.00
CA LYS A 150 -10.13 -12.35 9.94
C LYS A 150 -9.81 -13.49 10.91
N LEU A 151 -8.54 -13.63 11.30
CA LEU A 151 -8.05 -14.69 12.18
C LEU A 151 -8.05 -14.29 13.66
N LYS A 152 -7.85 -13.00 14.00
CA LYS A 152 -7.63 -12.54 15.39
C LYS A 152 -8.72 -12.96 16.40
N ASP A 153 -9.96 -13.13 15.94
CA ASP A 153 -11.10 -13.49 16.80
C ASP A 153 -11.41 -15.00 16.81
N LYS A 154 -10.62 -15.83 16.10
CA LYS A 154 -10.81 -17.29 16.11
C LYS A 154 -10.28 -17.88 17.42
N PRO A 155 -10.93 -18.93 17.99
CA PRO A 155 -10.55 -19.48 19.30
C PRO A 155 -9.07 -19.83 19.46
N TYR A 156 -8.43 -20.31 18.38
CA TYR A 156 -6.99 -20.63 18.37
C TYR A 156 -6.09 -19.43 18.68
N PHE A 157 -6.47 -18.21 18.29
CA PHE A 157 -5.63 -17.01 18.42
C PHE A 157 -5.99 -16.17 19.66
N VAL A 158 -7.14 -16.40 20.30
CA VAL A 158 -7.57 -15.63 21.49
C VAL A 158 -6.76 -16.06 22.71
N GLN A 159 -6.00 -15.14 23.30
CA GLN A 159 -5.12 -15.39 24.45
C GLN A 159 -5.79 -15.18 25.83
N ARG A 160 -7.12 -15.06 25.87
CA ARG A 160 -7.86 -14.95 27.14
C ARG A 160 -7.97 -16.37 27.71
N ARG A 161 -7.50 -16.57 28.95
CA ARG A 161 -7.68 -17.85 29.66
C ARG A 161 -9.19 -18.16 29.71
N GLY A 162 -9.56 -19.37 29.28
CA GLY A 162 -10.86 -19.96 29.58
C GLY A 162 -10.98 -20.28 31.06
#